data_AF-A0A2D4KJC1-F1
#
_entry.id   AF-A0A2D4KJC1-F1
#
_cell.length_a   1.000
_cell.length_b   1.000
_cell.length_c   1.000
_cell.angle_alpha   90.00
_cell.angle_beta   90.00
_cell.angle_gamma   90.00
#
_symmetry.space_group_name_H-M   'P 1'
#
loop_
_entity.id
_entity.type
_entity.pdbx_description
1 polymer ?
#
loop_
_entity_poly.entity_id
_entity_poly.type
_entity_poly.pdbx_seq_one_letter_code
_entity_poly.pdbx_strand_id
1 'polypeptide(L)'
;MVTCAVFLRLNSVLKLAVLLIMIAIYCFLTETIYASLFLQYDDINHNGDTDFLGTKEASLLLMAMFLLAVFYHGQQLEYTARLDFLWRGQAKEEINEMKELREHNENMLRNILPSHVARHFLEKDRDNEDLYSQSYDAVGVMFASIPGFADFYSQTEMNNQGVECLRLLNEIIADFDELLGEERFQDIEKIKTIGSTYMAVSGLSPEKQQCEDKWGHLCALADFSIALNESIQEINKHSFNNFELRIGISHGSVVAGVIGAKKPQYDIWGKTVNLASRMDSTGISGRIQVPEDTYLILKDRGFAFDYRGEIYVKGISEQEGKIKTYFLLGRVQPNPLTMQPRKLTGQYSLAAVVLGLVQSLNRQKQKQILNENNNSGIIKGHYNRRTLLTPGGSESAVQAEAADKTDLP
;
A
#
# COMPACT_ATOMS: atom_id res chain seq x y z
N MET A 1 13.48 22.79 -53.82
CA MET A 1 13.40 22.33 -52.42
C MET A 1 12.62 21.03 -52.25
N VAL A 2 11.42 20.88 -52.84
CA VAL A 2 10.62 19.63 -52.76
C VAL A 2 11.35 18.41 -53.36
N THR A 3 12.10 18.59 -54.45
CA THR A 3 12.91 17.53 -55.08
C THR A 3 14.04 17.02 -54.17
N CYS A 4 14.69 17.90 -53.41
CA CYS A 4 15.72 17.50 -52.44
C CYS A 4 15.15 16.69 -51.27
N ALA A 5 13.93 17.01 -50.81
CA ALA A 5 13.27 16.28 -49.72
C ALA A 5 12.85 14.86 -50.15
N VAL A 6 12.38 14.69 -51.39
CA VAL A 6 12.08 13.36 -51.96
C VAL A 6 13.35 12.55 -52.16
N PHE A 7 14.43 13.19 -52.63
CA PHE A 7 15.73 12.53 -52.78
C PHE A 7 16.25 12.01 -51.43
N LEU A 8 16.10 12.76 -50.32
CA LEU A 8 16.56 12.31 -49.01
C LEU A 8 15.87 11.05 -48.48
N ARG A 9 14.59 10.83 -48.81
CA ARG A 9 13.79 9.65 -48.38
C ARG A 9 14.00 8.40 -49.24
N LEU A 10 14.68 8.51 -50.38
CA LEU A 10 14.92 7.40 -51.29
C LEU A 10 16.05 6.49 -50.76
N ASN A 11 15.84 5.17 -50.91
CA ASN A 11 16.82 4.14 -50.55
C ASN A 11 18.18 4.46 -51.21
N SER A 12 19.28 4.35 -50.46
CA SER A 12 20.64 4.64 -50.92
C SER A 12 20.99 3.96 -52.25
N VAL A 13 20.39 2.79 -52.52
CA VAL A 13 20.49 2.06 -53.78
C VAL A 13 19.92 2.83 -54.98
N LEU A 14 18.77 3.50 -54.84
CA LEU A 14 18.20 4.28 -55.94
C LEU A 14 19.00 5.57 -56.19
N LYS A 15 19.51 6.20 -55.13
CA LYS A 15 20.40 7.37 -55.24
C LYS A 15 21.67 7.01 -56.02
N LEU A 16 22.27 5.85 -55.72
CA LEU A 16 23.44 5.33 -56.44
C LEU A 16 23.11 5.09 -57.92
N ALA A 17 21.97 4.47 -58.23
CA ALA A 17 21.57 4.20 -59.62
C ALA A 17 21.40 5.50 -60.42
N VAL A 18 20.75 6.51 -59.85
CA VAL A 18 20.59 7.82 -60.51
C VAL A 18 21.93 8.52 -60.71
N LEU A 19 22.83 8.47 -59.72
CA LEU A 19 24.17 9.04 -59.82
C LEU A 19 25.00 8.36 -60.92
N LEU A 20 24.94 7.02 -61.03
CA LEU A 20 25.63 6.28 -62.10
C LEU A 20 25.10 6.64 -63.50
N ILE A 21 23.79 6.80 -63.64
CA ILE A 21 23.18 7.24 -64.91
C ILE A 21 23.65 8.65 -65.27
N MET A 22 23.71 9.57 -64.30
CA MET A 22 24.20 10.93 -64.53
C MET A 22 25.67 10.96 -64.95
N ILE A 23 26.52 10.11 -64.34
CA ILE A 23 27.94 9.95 -64.75
C ILE A 23 28.01 9.42 -66.19
N ALA A 24 27.25 8.39 -66.52
CA ALA A 24 27.28 7.80 -67.86
C ALA A 24 26.85 8.80 -68.95
N ILE A 25 25.80 9.58 -68.70
CA ILE A 25 25.34 10.63 -69.61
C ILE A 25 26.41 11.74 -69.75
N TYR A 26 27.04 12.15 -68.64
CA TYR A 26 28.07 13.18 -68.67
C TYR A 26 29.33 12.74 -69.43
N CYS A 27 29.80 11.51 -69.19
CA CYS A 27 30.91 10.93 -69.96
C CYS A 27 30.57 10.87 -71.45
N PHE A 28 29.37 10.42 -71.79
CA PHE A 28 28.91 10.35 -73.18
C PHE A 28 28.87 11.73 -73.86
N LEU A 29 28.31 12.75 -73.21
CA LEU A 29 28.27 14.13 -73.73
C LEU A 29 29.68 14.70 -73.92
N THR A 30 30.58 14.44 -72.97
CA THR A 30 31.96 14.93 -73.01
C THR A 30 32.77 14.27 -74.13
N GLU A 31 32.58 12.98 -74.38
CA GLU A 31 33.26 12.26 -75.45
C GLU A 31 32.71 12.56 -76.85
N THR A 32 31.40 12.78 -76.99
CA THR A 32 30.77 12.89 -78.31
C THR A 32 30.62 14.34 -78.79
N ILE A 33 30.18 15.24 -77.91
CA ILE A 33 29.76 16.60 -78.31
C ILE A 33 30.86 17.62 -78.03
N TYR A 34 31.53 17.50 -76.88
CA TYR A 34 32.51 18.51 -76.44
C TYR A 34 33.96 18.16 -76.75
N ALA A 35 34.24 16.97 -77.27
CA ALA A 35 35.61 16.51 -77.56
C ALA A 35 36.39 17.44 -78.50
N SER A 36 35.76 17.97 -79.55
CA SER A 36 36.39 18.91 -80.48
C SER A 36 36.70 20.26 -79.84
N LEU A 37 35.85 20.71 -78.91
CA LEU A 37 35.94 22.00 -78.25
C LEU A 37 37.02 22.00 -77.15
N PHE A 38 37.19 20.87 -76.44
CA PHE A 38 38.28 20.67 -75.50
C PHE A 38 39.65 20.53 -76.20
N LEU A 39 39.71 19.82 -77.33
CA LEU A 39 40.95 19.70 -78.12
C LEU A 39 41.43 21.07 -78.65
N GLN A 40 40.50 21.92 -79.11
CA GLN A 40 40.84 23.27 -79.58
C GLN A 40 41.29 24.20 -78.44
N TYR A 41 40.74 24.04 -77.23
CA TYR A 41 41.12 24.81 -76.06
C TYR A 41 42.52 24.45 -75.54
N ASP A 42 42.87 23.16 -75.52
CA ASP A 42 44.19 22.68 -75.09
C ASP A 42 45.29 23.11 -76.10
N ASP A 43 44.99 23.10 -77.40
CA ASP A 43 45.94 23.53 -78.45
C ASP A 43 46.27 25.04 -78.36
N ILE A 44 45.26 25.88 -78.12
CA ILE A 44 45.41 27.35 -78.03
C ILE A 44 46.17 27.78 -76.76
N ASN A 45 45.92 27.12 -75.62
CA ASN A 45 46.44 27.58 -74.34
C ASN A 45 47.76 26.91 -73.92
N HIS A 46 48.05 25.69 -74.41
CA HIS A 46 49.18 24.90 -73.91
C HIS A 46 50.32 24.65 -74.91
N ASN A 47 50.23 25.13 -76.16
CA ASN A 47 51.34 25.12 -77.14
C ASN A 47 52.12 23.78 -77.20
N GLY A 48 51.43 22.64 -77.03
CA GLY A 48 52.01 21.30 -77.18
C GLY A 48 52.83 20.77 -76.00
N ASP A 49 52.72 21.34 -74.79
CA ASP A 49 53.43 20.82 -73.61
C ASP A 49 52.78 19.50 -73.11
N THR A 50 53.52 18.38 -73.18
CA THR A 50 52.97 17.02 -73.00
C THR A 50 52.83 16.57 -71.55
N ASP A 51 53.28 17.38 -70.59
CA ASP A 51 53.28 17.04 -69.16
C ASP A 51 51.99 17.51 -68.43
N PHE A 52 51.03 18.11 -69.15
CA PHE A 52 49.79 18.62 -68.57
C PHE A 52 48.61 17.63 -68.74
N LEU A 53 47.85 17.41 -67.67
CA LEU A 53 46.63 16.61 -67.70
C LEU A 53 45.56 17.37 -68.52
N GLY A 54 45.21 16.87 -69.70
CA GLY A 54 44.28 17.53 -70.62
C GLY A 54 42.98 18.01 -69.94
N THR A 55 42.47 19.18 -70.34
CA THR A 55 41.36 19.84 -69.63
C THR A 55 40.06 19.02 -69.61
N LYS A 56 39.89 18.16 -70.63
CA LYS A 56 38.84 17.13 -70.68
C LYS A 56 38.94 16.17 -69.48
N GLU A 57 40.11 15.57 -69.26
CA GLU A 57 40.35 14.59 -68.18
C GLU A 57 40.24 15.26 -66.81
N ALA A 58 40.74 16.50 -66.68
CA ALA A 58 40.59 17.29 -65.46
C ALA A 58 39.10 17.59 -65.12
N SER A 59 38.29 17.90 -66.14
CA SER A 59 36.84 18.19 -65.95
C SER A 59 36.04 16.93 -65.56
N LEU A 60 36.40 15.77 -66.12
CA LEU A 60 35.80 14.47 -65.77
C LEU A 60 36.15 14.08 -64.34
N LEU A 61 37.41 14.26 -63.93
CA LEU A 61 37.85 13.99 -62.56
C LEU A 61 37.18 14.91 -61.54
N LEU A 62 37.05 16.20 -61.83
CA LEU A 62 36.39 17.15 -60.92
C LEU A 62 34.90 16.79 -60.71
N MET A 63 34.20 16.44 -61.79
CA MET A 63 32.80 16.01 -61.72
C MET A 63 32.64 14.70 -60.96
N ALA A 64 33.52 13.72 -61.21
CA ALA A 64 33.53 12.46 -60.49
C ALA A 64 33.73 12.67 -58.98
N MET A 65 34.68 13.53 -58.59
CA MET A 65 34.91 13.90 -57.19
C MET A 65 33.70 14.58 -56.56
N PHE A 66 33.04 15.50 -57.27
CA PHE A 66 31.83 16.16 -56.78
C PHE A 66 30.68 15.17 -56.55
N LEU A 67 30.45 14.26 -57.50
CA LEU A 67 29.38 13.26 -57.39
C LEU A 67 29.64 12.25 -56.28
N LEU A 68 30.90 11.84 -56.06
CA LEU A 68 31.30 11.04 -54.91
C LEU A 68 31.03 11.79 -53.60
N ALA A 69 31.38 13.08 -53.51
CA ALA A 69 31.11 13.88 -52.32
C ALA A 69 29.60 13.97 -52.01
N VAL A 70 28.76 14.18 -53.03
CA VAL A 70 27.28 14.18 -52.88
C VAL A 70 26.76 12.81 -52.44
N PHE A 71 27.33 11.72 -52.96
CA PHE A 71 26.98 10.36 -52.55
C PHE A 71 27.33 10.09 -51.08
N TYR A 72 28.55 10.42 -50.66
CA TYR A 72 29.00 10.28 -49.27
C TYR A 72 28.14 11.12 -48.32
N HIS A 73 27.86 12.37 -48.68
CA HIS A 73 26.99 13.24 -47.88
C HIS A 73 25.57 12.66 -47.76
N GLY A 74 25.03 12.12 -48.85
CA GLY A 74 23.72 11.45 -48.86
C GLY A 74 23.66 10.21 -47.97
N GLN A 75 24.71 9.39 -47.96
CA GLN A 75 24.81 8.26 -47.03
C GLN A 75 24.92 8.73 -45.59
N GLN A 76 25.79 9.68 -45.31
CA GLN A 76 26.01 10.19 -43.95
C GLN A 76 24.72 10.74 -43.34
N LEU A 77 23.93 11.51 -44.10
CA LEU A 77 22.62 12.00 -43.64
C LEU A 77 21.65 10.86 -43.30
N GLU A 78 21.62 9.80 -44.11
CA GLU A 78 20.75 8.64 -43.85
C GLU A 78 21.20 7.86 -42.60
N TYR A 79 22.51 7.66 -42.42
CA TYR A 79 23.06 7.05 -41.21
C TYR A 79 22.75 7.88 -39.97
N THR A 80 22.97 9.20 -40.00
CA THR A 80 22.65 10.08 -38.88
C THR A 80 21.15 10.08 -38.57
N ALA A 81 20.28 10.09 -39.57
CA ALA A 81 18.83 10.05 -39.35
C ALA A 81 18.35 8.73 -38.74
N ARG A 82 18.90 7.59 -39.18
CA ARG A 82 18.59 6.28 -38.58
C ARG A 82 19.10 6.19 -37.15
N LEU A 83 20.28 6.72 -36.89
CA LEU A 83 20.85 6.76 -35.54
C LEU A 83 20.04 7.66 -34.60
N ASP A 84 19.62 8.84 -35.07
CA ASP A 84 18.71 9.74 -34.33
C ASP A 84 17.36 9.06 -34.04
N PHE A 85 16.79 8.32 -34.99
CA PHE A 85 15.56 7.55 -34.75
C PHE A 85 15.75 6.49 -33.65
N LEU A 86 16.85 5.73 -33.70
CA LEU A 86 17.15 4.73 -32.68
C LEU A 86 17.39 5.37 -31.31
N TRP A 87 18.15 6.46 -31.25
CA TRP A 87 18.38 7.19 -30.00
C TRP A 87 17.11 7.80 -29.42
N ARG A 88 16.22 8.33 -30.26
CA ARG A 88 14.90 8.81 -29.80
C ARG A 88 14.04 7.66 -29.30
N GLY A 89 14.12 6.50 -29.93
CA GLY A 89 13.46 5.28 -29.46
C GLY A 89 13.94 4.89 -28.06
N GLN A 90 15.26 4.73 -27.92
CA GLN A 90 15.89 4.36 -26.65
C GLN A 90 15.63 5.42 -25.55
N ALA A 91 15.79 6.70 -25.84
CA ALA A 91 15.51 7.77 -24.88
C ALA A 91 14.04 7.78 -24.44
N LYS A 92 13.10 7.46 -25.34
CA LYS A 92 11.68 7.36 -24.99
C LYS A 92 11.40 6.17 -24.07
N GLU A 93 12.06 5.04 -24.31
CA GLU A 93 11.96 3.85 -23.48
C GLU A 93 12.54 4.11 -22.08
N GLU A 94 13.74 4.68 -22.00
CA GLU A 94 14.37 5.09 -20.74
C GLU A 94 13.51 6.10 -19.95
N ILE A 95 12.88 7.08 -20.63
CA ILE A 95 11.94 8.01 -20.00
C ILE A 95 10.70 7.30 -19.47
N ASN A 96 10.18 6.29 -20.19
CA ASN A 96 9.01 5.54 -19.76
C ASN A 96 9.33 4.66 -18.54
N GLU A 97 10.45 3.93 -18.57
CA GLU A 97 10.94 3.14 -17.44
C GLU A 97 11.19 4.03 -16.21
N MET A 98 11.77 5.21 -16.39
CA MET A 98 11.99 6.15 -15.30
C MET A 98 10.67 6.65 -14.69
N LYS A 99 9.62 6.84 -15.50
CA LYS A 99 8.29 7.23 -15.01
C LYS A 99 7.63 6.10 -14.23
N GLU A 100 7.65 4.89 -14.75
CA GLU A 100 7.10 3.71 -14.07
C GLU A 100 7.79 3.46 -12.73
N LEU A 101 9.13 3.56 -12.71
CA LEU A 101 9.91 3.43 -11.48
C LEU A 101 9.58 4.54 -10.47
N ARG A 102 9.40 5.78 -10.95
CA ARG A 102 9.02 6.90 -10.10
C ARG A 102 7.63 6.72 -9.50
N GLU A 103 6.64 6.35 -10.30
CA GLU A 103 5.28 6.09 -9.84
C GLU A 103 5.24 4.93 -8.82
N HIS A 104 6.00 3.88 -9.08
CA HIS A 104 6.14 2.76 -8.15
C HIS A 104 6.76 3.20 -6.81
N ASN A 105 7.81 4.03 -6.84
CA ASN A 105 8.45 4.58 -5.65
C ASN A 105 7.51 5.52 -4.87
N GLU A 106 6.81 6.41 -5.57
CA GLU A 106 5.82 7.32 -4.97
C GLU A 106 4.68 6.54 -4.30
N ASN A 107 4.18 5.47 -4.92
CA ASN A 107 3.16 4.60 -4.33
C ASN A 107 3.67 3.84 -3.09
N MET A 108 4.91 3.35 -3.12
CA MET A 108 5.52 2.73 -1.93
C MET A 108 5.66 3.72 -0.77
N LEU A 109 6.07 4.96 -1.05
CA LEU A 109 6.22 6.00 -0.03
C LEU A 109 4.88 6.39 0.59
N ARG A 110 3.83 6.55 -0.23
CA ARG A 110 2.46 6.85 0.25
C ARG A 110 1.86 5.73 1.11
N ASN A 111 2.30 4.50 0.93
CA ASN A 111 1.88 3.37 1.77
C ASN A 111 2.58 3.34 3.14
N ILE A 112 3.74 3.98 3.28
CA ILE A 112 4.55 3.98 4.52
C ILE A 112 4.34 5.28 5.31
N LEU A 113 4.16 6.41 4.61
CA LEU A 113 4.11 7.74 5.19
C LEU A 113 2.80 8.45 4.80
N PRO A 114 2.25 9.31 5.67
CA PRO A 114 1.12 10.16 5.31
C PRO A 114 1.43 11.03 4.08
N SER A 115 0.41 11.36 3.30
CA SER A 115 0.56 12.05 2.01
C SER A 115 1.33 13.38 2.11
N HIS A 116 1.13 14.15 3.19
CA HIS A 116 1.81 15.42 3.42
C HIS A 116 3.30 15.23 3.74
N VAL A 117 3.65 14.17 4.48
CA VAL A 117 5.04 13.81 4.82
C VAL A 117 5.76 13.24 3.60
N ALA A 118 5.11 12.35 2.85
CA ALA A 118 5.67 11.77 1.64
C ALA A 118 6.05 12.85 0.61
N ARG A 119 5.20 13.88 0.45
CA ARG A 119 5.48 15.04 -0.41
C ARG A 119 6.74 15.78 0.00
N HIS A 120 6.93 16.00 1.31
CA HIS A 120 8.15 16.63 1.83
C HIS A 120 9.43 15.84 1.46
N PHE A 121 9.39 14.51 1.47
CA PHE A 121 10.53 13.67 1.06
C PHE A 121 10.71 13.57 -0.47
N LEU A 122 9.65 13.78 -1.24
CA LEU A 122 9.69 13.76 -2.72
C LEU A 122 10.14 15.10 -3.32
N GLU A 123 9.81 16.23 -2.67
CA GLU A 123 10.09 17.58 -3.16
C GLU A 123 11.43 18.15 -2.69
N LYS A 124 11.97 17.68 -1.55
CA LYS A 124 13.20 18.21 -0.97
C LYS A 124 14.42 17.54 -1.61
N ASP A 125 15.38 18.35 -2.07
CA ASP A 125 16.66 17.88 -2.59
C ASP A 125 17.40 17.00 -1.57
N ARG A 126 18.03 15.94 -2.08
CA ARG A 126 18.68 14.84 -1.33
C ARG A 126 19.79 15.25 -0.36
N ASP A 127 20.14 16.52 -0.29
CA ASP A 127 21.29 17.02 0.47
C ASP A 127 20.98 17.37 1.94
N ASN A 128 19.71 17.29 2.37
CA ASN A 128 19.34 17.47 3.77
C ASN A 128 18.94 16.13 4.40
N GLU A 129 19.88 15.51 5.13
CA GLU A 129 19.64 14.37 6.04
C GLU A 129 18.78 14.75 7.28
N ASP A 130 18.23 15.96 7.31
CA ASP A 130 17.43 16.46 8.42
C ASP A 130 16.19 15.58 8.66
N LEU A 131 16.06 15.08 9.88
CA LEU A 131 14.89 14.36 10.34
C LEU A 131 13.64 15.22 10.17
N TYR A 132 12.59 14.67 9.55
CA TYR A 132 11.30 15.34 9.48
C TYR A 132 10.70 15.45 10.88
N SER A 133 10.44 16.68 11.32
CA SER A 133 9.72 16.97 12.57
C SER A 133 8.83 18.20 12.39
N GLN A 134 7.60 18.13 12.91
CA GLN A 134 6.64 19.23 12.88
C GLN A 134 5.78 19.23 14.15
N SER A 135 5.58 20.41 14.74
CA SER A 135 4.67 20.59 15.87
C SER A 135 3.27 20.96 15.39
N TYR A 136 2.26 20.37 16.02
CA TYR A 136 0.86 20.62 15.77
C TYR A 136 0.16 20.97 17.08
N ASP A 137 -0.57 22.08 17.14
CA ASP A 137 -1.16 22.56 18.40
C ASP A 137 -2.57 22.02 18.68
N ALA A 138 -3.31 21.67 17.62
CA ALA A 138 -4.69 21.18 17.68
C ALA A 138 -4.78 19.81 17.02
N VAL A 139 -4.58 18.76 17.81
CA VAL A 139 -4.67 17.37 17.35
C VAL A 139 -5.55 16.57 18.30
N GLY A 140 -6.42 15.73 17.73
CA GLY A 140 -7.17 14.73 18.47
C GLY A 140 -6.48 13.38 18.36
N VAL A 141 -6.26 12.69 19.47
CA VAL A 141 -5.61 11.38 19.53
C VAL A 141 -6.57 10.36 20.11
N MET A 142 -6.68 9.21 19.45
CA MET A 142 -7.51 8.09 19.87
C MET A 142 -6.70 6.80 19.98
N PHE A 143 -6.92 6.07 21.07
CA PHE A 143 -6.50 4.68 21.24
C PHE A 143 -7.75 3.81 21.37
N ALA A 144 -7.88 2.79 20.53
CA ALA A 144 -8.98 1.84 20.58
C ALA A 144 -8.41 0.43 20.78
N SER A 145 -8.54 -0.13 21.98
CA SER A 145 -8.03 -1.45 22.33
C SER A 145 -9.15 -2.47 22.46
N ILE A 146 -8.89 -3.71 22.04
CA ILE A 146 -9.78 -4.86 22.27
C ILE A 146 -9.32 -5.55 23.56
N PRO A 147 -10.03 -5.38 24.70
CA PRO A 147 -9.66 -6.02 25.95
C PRO A 147 -9.81 -7.54 25.85
N GLY A 148 -8.94 -8.29 26.54
CA GLY A 148 -8.97 -9.75 26.55
C GLY A 148 -8.47 -10.43 25.27
N PHE A 149 -8.09 -9.68 24.23
CA PHE A 149 -7.53 -10.26 23.01
C PHE A 149 -6.21 -11.00 23.27
N ALA A 150 -5.38 -10.51 24.19
CA ALA A 150 -4.14 -11.18 24.58
C ALA A 150 -4.39 -12.55 25.23
N ASP A 151 -5.41 -12.66 26.09
CA ASP A 151 -5.80 -13.93 26.72
C ASP A 151 -6.37 -14.90 25.67
N PHE A 152 -7.22 -14.41 24.78
CA PHE A 152 -7.74 -15.17 23.63
C PHE A 152 -6.61 -15.69 22.73
N TYR A 153 -5.61 -14.85 22.44
CA TYR A 153 -4.44 -15.22 21.66
C TYR A 153 -3.64 -16.34 22.34
N SER A 154 -3.31 -16.22 23.63
CA SER A 154 -2.53 -17.23 24.36
C SER A 154 -3.21 -18.61 24.43
N GLN A 155 -4.53 -18.64 24.65
CA GLN A 155 -5.30 -19.89 24.67
C GLN A 155 -5.34 -20.56 23.29
N THR A 156 -5.34 -19.77 22.23
CA THR A 156 -5.44 -20.25 20.85
C THR A 156 -4.08 -20.72 20.32
N GLU A 157 -2.97 -20.14 20.78
CA GLU A 157 -1.61 -20.64 20.50
C GLU A 157 -1.38 -22.04 21.07
N MET A 158 -1.86 -22.33 22.29
CA MET A 158 -1.81 -23.67 22.89
C MET A 158 -2.56 -24.73 22.08
N ASN A 159 -3.50 -24.30 21.21
CA ASN A 159 -4.29 -25.18 20.35
C ASN A 159 -3.76 -25.27 18.90
N ASN A 160 -2.52 -24.79 18.61
CA ASN A 160 -1.97 -24.68 17.25
C ASN A 160 -2.82 -23.82 16.28
N GLN A 161 -3.63 -22.90 16.81
CA GLN A 161 -4.56 -22.05 16.05
C GLN A 161 -4.15 -20.56 16.04
N GLY A 162 -2.94 -20.21 16.51
CA GLY A 162 -2.50 -18.81 16.61
C GLY A 162 -2.60 -18.01 15.29
N VAL A 163 -2.43 -18.70 14.15
CA VAL A 163 -2.61 -18.11 12.81
C VAL A 163 -4.03 -17.61 12.56
N GLU A 164 -5.05 -18.33 13.04
CA GLU A 164 -6.45 -17.93 12.88
C GLU A 164 -6.79 -16.71 13.74
N CYS A 165 -6.17 -16.58 14.92
CA CYS A 165 -6.32 -15.41 15.77
C CYS A 165 -5.74 -14.15 15.11
N LEU A 166 -4.54 -14.25 14.51
CA LEU A 166 -3.96 -13.14 13.74
C LEU A 166 -4.80 -12.79 12.51
N ARG A 167 -5.38 -13.79 11.85
CA ARG A 167 -6.28 -13.56 10.71
C ARG A 167 -7.51 -12.76 11.12
N LEU A 168 -8.13 -13.11 12.24
CA LEU A 168 -9.28 -12.39 12.80
C LEU A 168 -8.92 -10.96 13.20
N LEU A 169 -7.75 -10.75 13.82
CA LEU A 169 -7.28 -9.40 14.12
C LEU A 169 -7.09 -8.58 12.84
N ASN A 170 -6.45 -9.16 11.83
CA ASN A 170 -6.23 -8.48 10.56
C ASN A 170 -7.56 -8.11 9.87
N GLU A 171 -8.59 -8.94 10.00
CA GLU A 171 -9.95 -8.65 9.51
C GLU A 171 -10.57 -7.48 10.26
N ILE A 172 -10.54 -7.47 11.60
CA ILE A 172 -11.06 -6.34 12.40
C ILE A 172 -10.35 -5.03 12.02
N ILE A 173 -9.03 -5.07 11.86
CA ILE A 173 -8.23 -3.89 11.48
C ILE A 173 -8.54 -3.47 10.04
N ALA A 174 -8.78 -4.41 9.12
CA ALA A 174 -9.16 -4.09 7.75
C ALA A 174 -10.53 -3.42 7.68
N ASP A 175 -11.52 -3.88 8.46
CA ASP A 175 -12.84 -3.25 8.55
C ASP A 175 -12.74 -1.83 9.13
N PHE A 176 -11.84 -1.61 10.10
CA PHE A 176 -11.55 -0.27 10.62
C PHE A 176 -10.87 0.63 9.59
N ASP A 177 -9.96 0.08 8.79
CA ASP A 177 -9.28 0.82 7.73
C ASP A 177 -10.25 1.16 6.57
N GLU A 178 -11.26 0.33 6.30
CA GLU A 178 -12.32 0.63 5.32
C GLU A 178 -13.11 1.88 5.72
N LEU A 179 -13.39 2.06 7.02
CA LEU A 179 -14.06 3.27 7.52
C LEU A 179 -13.24 4.52 7.22
N LEU A 180 -11.91 4.49 7.27
CA LEU A 180 -11.08 5.66 6.90
C LEU A 180 -11.24 6.08 5.43
N GLY A 181 -11.76 5.19 4.57
CA GLY A 181 -12.06 5.50 3.17
C GLY A 181 -13.31 6.38 2.97
N GLU A 182 -14.14 6.58 4.00
CA GLU A 182 -15.34 7.41 3.90
C GLU A 182 -15.00 8.91 3.84
N GLU A 183 -15.75 9.68 3.03
CA GLU A 183 -15.50 11.11 2.82
C GLU A 183 -15.52 11.93 4.11
N ARG A 184 -16.33 11.51 5.10
CA ARG A 184 -16.44 12.16 6.42
C ARG A 184 -15.22 11.95 7.34
N PHE A 185 -14.36 10.98 7.05
CA PHE A 185 -13.21 10.59 7.87
C PHE A 185 -11.86 10.88 7.20
N GLN A 186 -11.84 11.65 6.12
CA GLN A 186 -10.61 12.06 5.42
C GLN A 186 -9.60 12.80 6.33
N ASP A 187 -10.08 13.38 7.43
CA ASP A 187 -9.26 14.10 8.42
C ASP A 187 -8.62 13.21 9.48
N ILE A 188 -8.87 11.91 9.41
CA ILE A 188 -8.36 10.93 10.36
C ILE A 188 -7.23 10.15 9.70
N GLU A 189 -6.08 10.15 10.34
CA GLU A 189 -4.91 9.39 9.92
C GLU A 189 -4.64 8.27 10.93
N LYS A 190 -4.49 7.04 10.42
CA LYS A 190 -3.98 5.91 11.19
C LYS A 190 -2.48 6.12 11.41
N ILE A 191 -2.02 6.00 12.66
CA ILE A 191 -0.58 6.04 12.98
C ILE A 191 0.01 4.64 12.92
N LYS A 192 -0.52 3.74 13.76
CA LYS A 192 -0.02 2.37 13.88
C LYS A 192 -1.01 1.48 14.62
N THR A 193 -0.79 0.19 14.47
CA THR A 193 -1.45 -0.84 15.29
C THR A 193 -0.43 -1.39 16.29
N ILE A 194 -0.77 -1.40 17.57
CA ILE A 194 0.08 -1.89 18.67
C ILE A 194 -0.62 -3.10 19.30
N GLY A 195 -0.26 -4.30 18.87
CA GLY A 195 -0.97 -5.52 19.27
C GLY A 195 -2.44 -5.46 18.86
N SER A 196 -3.36 -5.51 19.83
CA SER A 196 -4.81 -5.35 19.61
C SER A 196 -5.31 -3.90 19.74
N THR A 197 -4.41 -2.92 19.77
CA THR A 197 -4.74 -1.49 19.92
C THR A 197 -4.56 -0.74 18.62
N TYR A 198 -5.63 -0.11 18.15
CA TYR A 198 -5.65 0.78 16.99
C TYR A 198 -5.40 2.22 17.42
N MET A 199 -4.37 2.86 16.85
CA MET A 199 -4.02 4.24 17.12
C MET A 199 -4.30 5.10 15.89
N ALA A 200 -5.20 6.07 16.04
CA ALA A 200 -5.55 7.03 15.00
C ALA A 200 -5.63 8.44 15.57
N VAL A 201 -5.41 9.42 14.70
CA VAL A 201 -5.37 10.83 15.06
C VAL A 201 -6.08 11.69 14.03
N SER A 202 -6.45 12.89 14.44
CA SER A 202 -7.11 13.87 13.60
C SER A 202 -6.43 15.23 13.73
N GLY A 203 -6.44 16.03 12.66
CA GLY A 203 -5.85 17.39 12.68
C GLY A 203 -4.35 17.44 12.38
N LEU A 204 -3.79 16.38 11.79
CA LEU A 204 -2.39 16.38 11.30
C LEU A 204 -2.22 17.04 9.92
N SER A 205 -3.29 17.47 9.28
CA SER A 205 -3.22 18.18 7.99
C SER A 205 -2.85 19.65 8.20
N PRO A 206 -1.67 20.12 7.76
CA PRO A 206 -1.24 21.51 7.96
C PRO A 206 -2.14 22.53 7.26
N GLU A 207 -2.74 22.14 6.12
CA GLU A 207 -3.69 22.98 5.36
C GLU A 207 -4.97 23.28 6.17
N LYS A 208 -5.41 22.33 7.01
CA LYS A 208 -6.66 22.43 7.77
C LYS A 208 -6.48 23.04 9.16
N GLN A 209 -5.25 23.21 9.64
CA GLN A 209 -4.98 23.98 10.86
C GLN A 209 -5.32 25.47 10.73
N GLN A 210 -5.44 25.98 9.50
CA GLN A 210 -5.75 27.39 9.21
C GLN A 210 -7.25 27.67 9.03
N CYS A 211 -8.11 26.64 9.09
CA CYS A 211 -9.56 26.82 9.04
C CYS A 211 -10.10 27.48 10.33
N GLU A 212 -11.18 28.26 10.20
CA GLU A 212 -11.83 28.92 11.36
C GLU A 212 -12.32 27.92 12.41
N ASP A 213 -12.73 26.71 12.00
CA ASP A 213 -13.11 25.65 12.92
C ASP A 213 -11.91 24.81 13.38
N LYS A 214 -11.20 25.31 14.41
CA LYS A 214 -10.02 24.66 15.01
C LYS A 214 -10.27 23.22 15.50
N TRP A 215 -11.50 22.86 15.87
CA TRP A 215 -11.80 21.54 16.48
C TRP A 215 -12.80 20.70 15.67
N GLY A 216 -13.08 21.06 14.41
CA GLY A 216 -13.95 20.27 13.52
C GLY A 216 -13.46 18.82 13.36
N HIS A 217 -12.14 18.65 13.24
CA HIS A 217 -11.50 17.34 13.14
C HIS A 217 -11.72 16.46 14.38
N LEU A 218 -11.88 17.05 15.58
CA LEU A 218 -12.13 16.32 16.81
C LEU A 218 -13.54 15.69 16.81
N CYS A 219 -14.51 16.34 16.17
CA CYS A 219 -15.83 15.75 15.95
C CYS A 219 -15.81 14.57 15.01
N ALA A 220 -15.03 14.66 13.92
CA ALA A 220 -14.83 13.53 13.02
C ALA A 220 -14.21 12.34 13.77
N LEU A 221 -13.22 12.58 14.63
CA LEU A 221 -12.62 11.55 15.47
C LEU A 221 -13.62 10.91 16.45
N ALA A 222 -14.49 11.72 17.06
CA ALA A 222 -15.55 11.22 17.93
C ALA A 222 -16.59 10.38 17.16
N ASP A 223 -17.03 10.84 15.99
CA ASP A 223 -17.93 10.08 15.11
C ASP A 223 -17.27 8.76 14.65
N PHE A 224 -15.98 8.78 14.34
CA PHE A 224 -15.22 7.59 13.98
C PHE A 224 -15.15 6.59 15.12
N SER A 225 -14.94 7.05 16.36
CA SER A 225 -14.94 6.18 17.54
C SER A 225 -16.29 5.47 17.77
N ILE A 226 -17.39 6.13 17.43
CA ILE A 226 -18.74 5.53 17.48
C ILE A 226 -18.89 4.50 16.36
N ALA A 227 -18.45 4.83 15.14
CA ALA A 227 -18.48 3.91 13.99
C ALA A 227 -17.62 2.65 14.22
N LEU A 228 -16.48 2.75 14.90
CA LEU A 228 -15.65 1.60 15.28
C LEU A 228 -16.40 0.63 16.21
N ASN A 229 -17.14 1.18 17.19
CA ASN A 229 -17.99 0.36 18.07
C ASN A 229 -19.10 -0.36 17.29
N GLU A 230 -19.73 0.31 16.33
CA GLU A 230 -20.75 -0.31 15.46
C GLU A 230 -20.15 -1.41 14.58
N SER A 231 -18.96 -1.18 14.01
CA SER A 231 -18.23 -2.16 13.20
C SER A 231 -17.91 -3.42 14.01
N ILE A 232 -17.43 -3.28 15.25
CA ILE A 232 -17.19 -4.44 16.13
C ILE A 232 -18.47 -5.20 16.44
N GLN A 233 -19.58 -4.49 16.67
CA GLN A 233 -20.88 -5.15 16.89
C GLN A 233 -21.34 -5.95 15.66
N GLU A 234 -21.05 -5.47 14.45
CA GLU A 234 -21.34 -6.19 13.21
C GLU A 234 -20.46 -7.44 13.07
N ILE A 235 -19.16 -7.32 13.35
CA ILE A 235 -18.24 -8.47 13.38
C ILE A 235 -18.70 -9.51 14.40
N ASN A 236 -19.14 -9.10 15.59
CA ASN A 236 -19.67 -10.01 16.61
C ASN A 236 -20.91 -10.79 16.15
N LYS A 237 -21.80 -10.15 15.35
CA LYS A 237 -22.97 -10.85 14.76
C LYS A 237 -22.55 -11.97 13.81
N HIS A 238 -21.41 -11.83 13.14
CA HIS A 238 -20.93 -12.78 12.14
C HIS A 238 -19.91 -13.80 12.69
N SER A 239 -19.17 -13.45 13.75
CA SER A 239 -18.04 -14.24 14.26
C SER A 239 -18.35 -15.14 15.46
N PHE A 240 -19.57 -15.13 16.00
CA PHE A 240 -19.96 -15.83 17.25
C PHE A 240 -19.06 -15.50 18.47
N ASN A 241 -18.25 -14.45 18.37
CA ASN A 241 -17.45 -13.90 19.45
C ASN A 241 -18.11 -12.63 19.99
N ASN A 242 -17.74 -12.24 21.21
CA ASN A 242 -18.18 -11.00 21.83
C ASN A 242 -16.97 -10.12 22.13
N PHE A 243 -16.39 -9.53 21.08
CA PHE A 243 -15.35 -8.53 21.25
C PHE A 243 -15.98 -7.22 21.71
N GLU A 244 -15.41 -6.62 22.73
CA GLU A 244 -15.75 -5.26 23.12
C GLU A 244 -14.57 -4.35 22.82
N LEU A 245 -14.87 -3.12 22.46
CA LEU A 245 -13.85 -2.12 22.20
C LEU A 245 -13.80 -1.14 23.36
N ARG A 246 -12.60 -0.83 23.82
CA ARG A 246 -12.34 0.21 24.80
C ARG A 246 -11.62 1.34 24.10
N ILE A 247 -12.18 2.54 24.15
CA ILE A 247 -11.61 3.68 23.43
C ILE A 247 -11.27 4.80 24.41
N GLY A 248 -10.07 5.36 24.28
CA GLY A 248 -9.64 6.58 24.95
C GLY A 248 -9.34 7.67 23.94
N ILE A 249 -9.93 8.86 24.13
CA ILE A 249 -9.69 10.03 23.29
C ILE A 249 -9.15 11.17 24.13
N SER A 250 -8.19 11.92 23.60
CA SER A 250 -7.71 13.19 24.15
C SER A 250 -7.42 14.16 23.01
N HIS A 251 -7.38 15.45 23.31
CA HIS A 251 -6.91 16.46 22.36
C HIS A 251 -5.80 17.33 22.97
N GLY A 252 -5.05 18.01 22.12
CA GLY A 252 -3.98 18.94 22.52
C GLY A 252 -2.84 19.00 21.50
N SER A 253 -1.71 19.57 21.92
CA SER A 253 -0.52 19.68 21.08
C SER A 253 0.27 18.38 21.00
N VAL A 254 0.86 18.10 19.84
CA VAL A 254 1.74 16.96 19.58
C VAL A 254 2.89 17.36 18.66
N VAL A 255 4.00 16.64 18.74
CA VAL A 255 5.09 16.71 17.78
C VAL A 255 5.04 15.44 16.94
N ALA A 256 4.92 15.58 15.63
CA ALA A 256 5.00 14.47 14.70
C ALA A 256 6.38 14.43 14.04
N GLY A 257 6.83 13.25 13.66
CA GLY A 257 8.11 13.09 13.00
C GLY A 257 8.35 11.70 12.45
N VAL A 258 9.37 11.58 11.60
CA VAL A 258 9.82 10.29 11.05
C VAL A 258 11.12 9.90 11.72
N ILE A 259 11.13 8.72 12.35
CA ILE A 259 12.32 8.18 13.03
C ILE A 259 12.76 6.89 12.33
N GLY A 260 14.08 6.69 12.24
CA GLY A 260 14.71 5.43 11.83
C GLY A 260 15.25 5.46 10.41
N ALA A 261 16.55 5.19 10.25
CA ALA A 261 17.24 5.25 8.95
C ALA A 261 16.92 4.07 8.02
N LYS A 262 16.78 2.84 8.57
CA LYS A 262 16.52 1.62 7.78
C LYS A 262 15.03 1.24 7.71
N LYS A 263 14.27 1.61 8.72
CA LYS A 263 12.83 1.36 8.84
C LYS A 263 12.18 2.65 9.32
N PRO A 264 11.98 3.63 8.42
CA PRO A 264 11.37 4.89 8.79
C PRO A 264 9.96 4.62 9.30
N GLN A 265 9.64 5.16 10.47
CA GLN A 265 8.33 5.09 11.08
C GLN A 265 7.86 6.51 11.37
N TYR A 266 6.70 6.86 10.81
CA TYR A 266 5.99 8.06 11.20
C TYR A 266 5.29 7.82 12.53
N ASP A 267 5.51 8.71 13.50
CA ASP A 267 4.91 8.60 14.82
C ASP A 267 4.73 10.00 15.44
N ILE A 268 3.98 10.05 16.53
CA ILE A 268 3.67 11.29 17.25
C ILE A 268 4.01 11.19 18.73
N TRP A 269 4.46 12.30 19.30
CA TRP A 269 4.85 12.41 20.70
C TRP A 269 4.20 13.61 21.36
N GLY A 270 3.88 13.49 22.65
CA GLY A 270 3.35 14.60 23.43
C GLY A 270 2.60 14.16 24.68
N LYS A 271 2.34 15.10 25.59
CA LYS A 271 1.50 14.88 26.78
C LYS A 271 0.11 14.37 26.39
N THR A 272 -0.44 14.88 25.28
CA THR A 272 -1.73 14.48 24.71
C THR A 272 -1.80 13.00 24.36
N VAL A 273 -0.76 12.47 23.69
CA VAL A 273 -0.70 11.05 23.30
C VAL A 273 -0.68 10.15 24.53
N ASN A 274 0.13 10.53 25.53
CA ASN A 274 0.18 9.82 26.80
C ASN A 274 -1.17 9.88 27.54
N LEU A 275 -1.84 11.03 27.57
CA LEU A 275 -3.16 11.15 28.19
C LEU A 275 -4.20 10.27 27.48
N ALA A 276 -4.25 10.27 26.14
CA ALA A 276 -5.15 9.41 25.37
C ALA A 276 -4.92 7.92 25.64
N SER A 277 -3.66 7.48 25.66
CA SER A 277 -3.28 6.11 26.02
C SER A 277 -3.71 5.75 27.45
N ARG A 278 -3.66 6.71 28.38
CA ARG A 278 -4.16 6.52 29.75
C ARG A 278 -5.69 6.45 29.80
N MET A 279 -6.40 7.23 29.00
CA MET A 279 -7.87 7.14 28.87
C MET A 279 -8.30 5.76 28.35
N ASP A 280 -7.55 5.17 27.42
CA ASP A 280 -7.80 3.79 26.99
C ASP A 280 -7.48 2.80 28.12
N SER A 281 -6.26 2.79 28.66
CA SER A 281 -5.87 1.79 29.68
C SER A 281 -6.73 1.81 30.96
N THR A 282 -7.27 2.98 31.35
CA THR A 282 -8.20 3.14 32.50
C THR A 282 -9.67 3.06 32.11
N GLY A 283 -9.95 2.93 30.81
CA GLY A 283 -11.28 2.80 30.22
C GLY A 283 -12.02 1.54 30.66
N ILE A 284 -13.34 1.57 30.49
CA ILE A 284 -14.21 0.39 30.64
C ILE A 284 -14.50 -0.16 29.24
N SER A 285 -14.53 -1.49 29.10
CA SER A 285 -14.89 -2.16 27.85
C SER A 285 -16.27 -1.73 27.34
N GLY A 286 -16.39 -1.55 26.03
CA GLY A 286 -17.63 -1.11 25.37
C GLY A 286 -17.95 0.38 25.54
N ARG A 287 -17.06 1.17 26.17
CA ARG A 287 -17.25 2.60 26.39
C ARG A 287 -16.11 3.41 25.80
N ILE A 288 -16.44 4.64 25.41
CA ILE A 288 -15.49 5.63 24.91
C ILE A 288 -15.24 6.63 26.02
N GLN A 289 -14.00 6.76 26.50
CA GLN A 289 -13.62 7.64 27.60
C GLN A 289 -12.91 8.90 27.09
N VAL A 290 -13.31 10.05 27.64
CA VAL A 290 -12.72 11.36 27.36
C VAL A 290 -12.39 12.12 28.66
N PRO A 291 -11.34 12.96 28.67
CA PRO A 291 -11.08 13.89 29.77
C PRO A 291 -12.02 15.11 29.71
N GLU A 292 -12.11 15.85 30.82
CA GLU A 292 -12.97 17.05 30.97
C GLU A 292 -12.78 18.07 29.84
N ASP A 293 -11.54 18.39 29.48
CA ASP A 293 -11.25 19.36 28.41
C ASP A 293 -11.87 18.94 27.08
N THR A 294 -11.79 17.65 26.74
CA THR A 294 -12.34 17.11 25.48
C THR A 294 -13.86 17.10 25.51
N TYR A 295 -14.43 16.79 26.68
CA TYR A 295 -15.87 16.86 26.91
C TYR A 295 -16.41 18.28 26.67
N LEU A 296 -15.75 19.32 27.19
CA LEU A 296 -16.20 20.71 27.05
C LEU A 296 -16.35 21.11 25.57
N ILE A 297 -15.40 20.71 24.71
CA ILE A 297 -15.44 21.02 23.28
C ILE A 297 -16.55 20.23 22.57
N LEU A 298 -16.66 18.93 22.84
CA LEU A 298 -17.61 18.06 22.14
C LEU A 298 -19.06 18.26 22.60
N LYS A 299 -19.29 18.65 23.86
CA LYS A 299 -20.61 18.95 24.40
C LYS A 299 -21.31 20.06 23.59
N ASP A 300 -20.58 21.13 23.32
CA ASP A 300 -21.10 22.28 22.57
C ASP A 300 -21.38 21.95 21.09
N ARG A 301 -20.90 20.78 20.62
CA ARG A 301 -21.04 20.28 19.26
C ARG A 301 -22.05 19.14 19.12
N GLY A 302 -22.91 18.95 20.13
CA GLY A 302 -24.07 18.05 20.05
C GLY A 302 -23.79 16.60 20.41
N PHE A 303 -22.73 16.30 21.15
CA PHE A 303 -22.45 14.96 21.68
C PHE A 303 -22.98 14.78 23.11
N ALA A 304 -23.48 13.58 23.42
CA ALA A 304 -23.99 13.19 24.73
C ALA A 304 -22.92 12.47 25.54
N PHE A 305 -22.89 12.77 26.84
CA PHE A 305 -21.90 12.21 27.75
C PHE A 305 -22.51 11.82 29.10
N ASP A 306 -21.97 10.77 29.69
CA ASP A 306 -22.19 10.40 31.08
C ASP A 306 -20.96 10.74 31.92
N TYR A 307 -21.15 11.31 33.10
CA TYR A 307 -20.06 11.56 34.03
C TYR A 307 -19.56 10.24 34.64
N ARG A 308 -18.27 9.92 34.43
CA ARG A 308 -17.65 8.73 35.00
C ARG A 308 -17.21 8.95 36.44
N GLY A 309 -16.62 10.12 36.72
CA GLY A 309 -15.95 10.41 37.97
C GLY A 309 -14.51 10.89 37.79
N GLU A 310 -13.85 11.10 38.91
CA GLU A 310 -12.45 11.48 38.99
C GLU A 310 -11.55 10.25 39.01
N ILE A 311 -10.61 10.17 38.07
CA ILE A 311 -9.62 9.08 38.00
C ILE A 311 -8.21 9.60 38.23
N TYR A 312 -7.35 8.73 38.75
CA TYR A 312 -5.93 9.01 38.90
C TYR A 312 -5.18 8.62 37.61
N VAL A 313 -4.52 9.59 37.00
CA VAL A 313 -3.70 9.38 35.80
C VAL A 313 -2.24 9.67 36.14
N LYS A 314 -1.41 8.62 36.17
CA LYS A 314 0.02 8.73 36.49
C LYS A 314 0.72 9.79 35.62
N GLY A 315 1.51 10.65 36.25
CA GLY A 315 2.25 11.75 35.61
C GLY A 315 1.47 13.07 35.46
N ILE A 316 0.15 13.02 35.25
CA ILE A 316 -0.68 14.24 35.17
C ILE A 316 -1.32 14.54 36.51
N SER A 317 -1.89 13.53 37.17
CA SER A 317 -2.50 13.68 38.48
C SER A 317 -1.53 14.00 39.61
N GLU A 318 -0.23 13.80 39.36
CA GLU A 318 0.85 14.21 40.27
C GLU A 318 1.07 15.73 40.24
N GLN A 319 0.69 16.41 39.15
CA GLN A 319 0.87 17.85 38.95
C GLN A 319 -0.44 18.63 39.11
N GLU A 320 -1.55 18.08 38.60
CA GLU A 320 -2.83 18.77 38.43
C GLU A 320 -3.97 18.15 39.27
N GLY A 321 -3.70 17.07 40.01
CA GLY A 321 -4.70 16.35 40.80
C GLY A 321 -5.54 15.35 40.00
N LYS A 322 -6.60 14.80 40.62
CA LYS A 322 -7.45 13.82 39.92
C LYS A 322 -8.16 14.47 38.74
N ILE A 323 -8.22 13.76 37.63
CA ILE A 323 -8.82 14.26 36.38
C ILE A 323 -10.25 13.78 36.29
N LYS A 324 -11.18 14.70 36.04
CA LYS A 324 -12.57 14.35 35.75
C LYS A 324 -12.68 13.75 34.36
N THR A 325 -13.44 12.67 34.27
CA THR A 325 -13.62 11.91 33.03
C THR A 325 -15.09 11.65 32.75
N TYR A 326 -15.38 11.49 31.46
CA TYR A 326 -16.72 11.30 30.94
C TYR A 326 -16.73 10.17 29.93
N PHE A 327 -17.88 9.50 29.78
CA PHE A 327 -18.12 8.53 28.73
C PHE A 327 -18.91 9.17 27.61
N LEU A 328 -18.39 9.09 26.38
CA LEU A 328 -19.12 9.48 25.18
C LEU A 328 -20.17 8.41 24.85
N LEU A 329 -21.43 8.83 24.75
CA LEU A 329 -22.56 7.93 24.44
C LEU A 329 -22.95 7.95 22.96
N GLY A 330 -22.83 9.11 22.30
CA GLY A 330 -23.27 9.30 20.92
C GLY A 330 -23.62 10.76 20.61
N ARG A 331 -24.28 11.00 19.47
CA ARG A 331 -24.83 12.32 19.12
C ARG A 331 -26.25 12.51 19.66
N VAL A 332 -26.53 13.69 20.21
CA VAL A 332 -27.87 14.11 20.68
C VAL A 332 -28.69 14.72 19.54
N GLN A 333 -28.03 15.39 18.58
CA GLN A 333 -28.66 15.90 17.37
C GLN A 333 -28.11 15.16 16.13
N PRO A 334 -28.96 14.60 15.27
CA PRO A 334 -28.51 14.05 14.00
C PRO A 334 -28.05 15.21 13.12
N ASN A 335 -26.74 15.30 12.87
CA ASN A 335 -26.21 16.25 11.90
C ASN A 335 -26.79 15.90 10.51
N PRO A 336 -27.30 16.85 9.70
CA PRO A 336 -27.90 16.55 8.39
C PRO A 336 -26.93 15.89 7.39
N LEU A 337 -25.62 15.88 7.68
CA LEU A 337 -24.59 15.20 6.90
C LEU A 337 -24.36 13.72 7.28
N THR A 338 -25.04 13.18 8.32
CA THR A 338 -24.66 11.89 8.94
C THR A 338 -25.75 10.82 9.04
N MET A 339 -26.93 10.98 8.42
CA MET A 339 -27.94 9.91 8.38
C MET A 339 -28.23 9.39 6.98
N GLN A 340 -27.19 9.10 6.19
CA GLN A 340 -27.37 8.07 5.17
C GLN A 340 -27.13 6.72 5.85
N PRO A 341 -28.15 5.83 5.93
CA PRO A 341 -27.93 4.46 6.36
C PRO A 341 -26.85 3.88 5.45
N ARG A 342 -25.88 3.17 6.04
CA ARG A 342 -24.91 2.35 5.32
C ARG A 342 -25.64 1.61 4.20
N LYS A 343 -25.42 2.02 2.94
CA LYS A 343 -25.72 1.13 1.82
C LYS A 343 -24.63 0.07 1.90
N LEU A 344 -24.88 -1.01 2.63
CA LEU A 344 -24.13 -2.24 2.42
C LEU A 344 -24.36 -2.60 0.95
N THR A 345 -23.46 -2.18 0.07
CA THR A 345 -23.23 -2.90 -1.17
C THR A 345 -22.97 -4.33 -0.74
N GLY A 346 -23.83 -5.26 -1.17
CA GLY A 346 -23.86 -6.67 -0.77
C GLY A 346 -22.63 -7.48 -1.18
N GLN A 347 -21.44 -6.91 -1.02
CA GLN A 347 -20.18 -7.61 -1.00
C GLN A 347 -20.02 -8.12 0.43
N TYR A 348 -20.35 -9.39 0.63
CA TYR A 348 -19.79 -10.13 1.75
C TYR A 348 -18.28 -9.82 1.75
N SER A 349 -17.76 -9.28 2.86
CA SER A 349 -16.31 -9.18 3.05
C SER A 349 -15.71 -10.54 2.65
N LEU A 350 -14.60 -10.53 1.92
CA LEU A 350 -13.90 -11.76 1.55
C LEU A 350 -13.71 -12.67 2.77
N ALA A 351 -13.64 -12.07 3.96
CA ALA A 351 -13.55 -12.77 5.22
C ALA A 351 -14.86 -13.45 5.67
N ALA A 352 -16.05 -12.91 5.43
CA ALA A 352 -17.31 -13.63 5.66
C ALA A 352 -17.42 -14.88 4.77
N VAL A 353 -16.94 -14.78 3.52
CA VAL A 353 -16.88 -15.91 2.58
C VAL A 353 -15.81 -16.91 3.03
N VAL A 354 -14.62 -16.45 3.41
CA VAL A 354 -13.52 -17.33 3.80
C VAL A 354 -13.78 -17.97 5.17
N LEU A 355 -14.31 -17.27 6.15
CA LEU A 355 -14.76 -17.82 7.44
C LEU A 355 -15.86 -18.84 7.23
N GLY A 356 -16.85 -18.56 6.37
CA GLY A 356 -17.87 -19.53 5.98
C GLY A 356 -17.27 -20.80 5.36
N LEU A 357 -16.29 -20.66 4.47
CA LEU A 357 -15.58 -21.77 3.84
C LEU A 357 -14.72 -22.56 4.83
N VAL A 358 -13.91 -21.90 5.66
CA VAL A 358 -13.06 -22.53 6.68
C VAL A 358 -13.91 -23.24 7.72
N GLN A 359 -15.02 -22.65 8.16
CA GLN A 359 -15.97 -23.30 9.05
C GLN A 359 -16.67 -24.49 8.38
N SER A 360 -16.97 -24.42 7.09
CA SER A 360 -17.52 -25.57 6.35
C SER A 360 -16.53 -26.74 6.29
N LEU A 361 -15.24 -26.44 6.07
CA LEU A 361 -14.16 -27.43 6.05
C LEU A 361 -13.92 -28.03 7.43
N ASN A 362 -13.96 -27.22 8.49
CA ASN A 362 -13.83 -27.71 9.86
C ASN A 362 -15.03 -28.59 10.27
N ARG A 363 -16.26 -28.24 9.86
CA ARG A 363 -17.44 -29.10 10.05
C ARG A 363 -17.32 -30.42 9.28
N GLN A 364 -16.80 -30.39 8.06
CA GLN A 364 -16.57 -31.61 7.26
C GLN A 364 -15.51 -32.52 7.92
N LYS A 365 -14.40 -31.95 8.40
CA LYS A 365 -13.37 -32.69 9.16
C LYS A 365 -13.93 -33.30 10.44
N GLN A 366 -14.70 -32.54 11.24
CA GLN A 366 -15.33 -33.10 12.45
C GLN A 366 -16.32 -34.22 12.12
N LYS A 367 -17.11 -34.09 11.05
CA LYS A 367 -17.99 -35.17 10.59
C LYS A 367 -17.21 -36.39 10.12
N GLN A 368 -16.08 -36.23 9.43
CA GLN A 368 -15.21 -37.34 9.05
C GLN A 368 -14.63 -38.05 10.27
N ILE A 369 -14.10 -37.31 11.25
CA ILE A 369 -13.55 -37.89 12.49
C ILE A 369 -14.64 -38.62 13.28
N LEU A 370 -15.85 -38.06 13.36
CA LEU A 370 -16.98 -38.71 14.02
C LEU A 370 -17.37 -40.01 13.30
N ASN A 371 -17.33 -40.02 11.96
CA ASN A 371 -17.66 -41.19 11.16
C ASN A 371 -16.57 -42.29 11.23
N GLU A 372 -15.29 -41.90 11.29
CA GLU A 372 -14.18 -42.82 11.54
C GLU A 372 -14.20 -43.42 12.95
N ASN A 373 -14.59 -42.63 13.96
CA ASN A 373 -14.78 -43.12 15.33
C ASN A 373 -15.98 -44.07 15.46
N ASN A 374 -17.08 -43.81 14.73
CA ASN A 374 -18.20 -44.76 14.67
C ASN A 374 -17.84 -46.06 13.96
N ASN A 375 -17.07 -46.00 12.87
CA ASN A 375 -16.62 -47.21 12.16
C ASN A 375 -15.61 -48.03 12.97
N SER A 376 -14.73 -47.40 13.76
CA SER A 376 -13.79 -48.11 14.64
C SER A 376 -14.46 -48.71 15.89
N GLY A 377 -15.57 -48.13 16.37
CA GLY A 377 -16.42 -48.72 17.42
C GLY A 377 -17.14 -50.00 16.98
N ILE A 378 -17.59 -50.05 15.72
CA ILE A 378 -18.27 -51.24 15.15
C ILE A 378 -17.29 -52.41 14.98
N ILE A 379 -16.02 -52.15 14.62
CA ILE A 379 -15.01 -53.20 14.44
C ILE A 379 -14.60 -53.83 15.78
N LYS A 380 -14.56 -53.06 16.88
CA LYS A 380 -14.23 -53.60 18.22
C LYS A 380 -15.37 -54.41 18.86
N GLY A 381 -16.63 -54.20 18.45
CA GLY A 381 -17.79 -54.95 18.95
C GLY A 381 -17.88 -56.40 18.47
N HIS A 382 -17.20 -56.76 17.39
CA HIS A 382 -17.35 -58.08 16.75
C HIS A 382 -16.35 -59.15 17.19
N TYR A 383 -15.29 -58.82 17.95
CA TYR A 383 -14.30 -59.81 18.38
C TYR A 383 -14.57 -60.49 19.73
N ASN A 384 -15.50 -59.99 20.55
CA ASN A 384 -15.71 -60.50 21.92
C ASN A 384 -16.93 -61.41 22.13
N ARG A 385 -17.56 -61.94 21.06
CA ARG A 385 -18.81 -62.73 21.16
C ARG A 385 -18.73 -64.11 20.53
N ARG A 386 -17.66 -64.87 20.78
CA ARG A 386 -17.63 -66.29 20.39
C ARG A 386 -16.68 -67.16 21.22
N THR A 387 -16.99 -67.34 22.50
CA THR A 387 -16.58 -68.53 23.27
C THR A 387 -17.49 -68.71 24.47
N LEU A 388 -18.54 -69.52 24.30
CA LEU A 388 -19.30 -70.16 25.39
C LEU A 388 -19.64 -71.57 24.90
N LEU A 389 -19.49 -72.55 25.82
CA LEU A 389 -20.10 -73.90 25.94
C LEU A 389 -19.07 -74.85 26.61
N THR A 390 -18.97 -74.93 27.96
CA THR A 390 -19.68 -75.81 28.94
C THR A 390 -19.21 -77.28 28.96
N PRO A 391 -19.44 -78.13 30.01
CA PRO A 391 -19.85 -77.91 31.43
C PRO A 391 -19.12 -78.83 32.47
N GLY A 392 -19.39 -78.67 33.78
CA GLY A 392 -19.34 -79.80 34.74
C GLY A 392 -19.05 -79.50 36.22
N GLY A 393 -20.00 -79.84 37.12
CA GLY A 393 -19.84 -80.18 38.56
C GLY A 393 -19.60 -79.01 39.54
N SER A 394 -20.48 -78.66 40.49
CA SER A 394 -21.03 -79.35 41.69
C SER A 394 -20.30 -78.94 42.98
N GLU A 395 -21.09 -78.51 43.99
CA GLU A 395 -20.75 -78.36 45.43
C GLU A 395 -19.73 -77.26 45.80
N SER A 396 -19.70 -76.60 46.96
CA SER A 396 -20.56 -76.45 48.14
C SER A 396 -19.95 -75.30 48.99
N ALA A 397 -20.81 -74.61 49.76
CA ALA A 397 -20.58 -74.01 51.09
C ALA A 397 -19.39 -73.05 51.43
N VAL A 398 -19.71 -72.21 52.43
CA VAL A 398 -18.85 -71.57 53.46
C VAL A 398 -18.52 -70.07 53.31
N GLN A 399 -19.37 -69.27 53.99
CA GLN A 399 -19.09 -68.27 55.05
C GLN A 399 -17.67 -67.73 55.35
N ALA A 400 -17.67 -66.46 55.79
CA ALA A 400 -16.70 -65.78 56.70
C ALA A 400 -15.33 -65.46 56.08
N GLU A 401 -14.60 -64.38 56.39
CA GLU A 401 -14.57 -63.37 57.45
C GLU A 401 -13.63 -62.25 56.90
N ALA A 402 -14.00 -60.97 56.99
CA ALA A 402 -13.52 -60.00 57.98
C ALA A 402 -12.11 -59.42 57.76
N ALA A 403 -12.05 -58.12 58.09
CA ALA A 403 -10.90 -57.38 58.60
C ALA A 403 -9.78 -57.02 57.59
N ASP A 404 -9.14 -55.86 57.64
CA ASP A 404 -9.22 -54.64 58.45
C ASP A 404 -8.05 -53.75 57.96
N LYS A 405 -8.13 -52.44 58.27
CA LYS A 405 -6.98 -51.54 58.51
C LYS A 405 -6.04 -51.17 57.34
N THR A 406 -5.43 -49.99 57.25
CA THR A 406 -5.49 -48.63 57.84
C THR A 406 -4.25 -47.92 57.25
N ASP A 407 -4.32 -46.59 57.14
CA ASP A 407 -3.25 -45.60 57.40
C ASP A 407 -1.93 -45.70 56.62
N LEU A 408 -1.63 -44.75 55.71
CA LEU A 408 -0.89 -43.47 55.94
C LEU A 408 0.63 -43.70 56.11
N PRO A 409 1.52 -42.71 55.85
CA PRO A 409 1.30 -41.26 55.74
C PRO A 409 1.27 -40.67 54.32
#